data_AF-A0A533QDK6-F1
#
_entry.id   AF-A0A533QDK6-F1
#
_cell.length_a   1.000
_cell.length_b   1.000
_cell.length_c   1.000
_cell.angle_alpha   90.00
_cell.angle_beta   90.00
_cell.angle_gamma   90.00
#
_symmetry.space_group_name_H-M   'P 1'
#
loop_
_entity.id
_entity.type
_entity.pdbx_description
1 polymer ?
#
loop_
_entity_poly.entity_id
_entity_poly.type
_entity_poly.pdbx_seq_one_letter_code
_entity_poly.pdbx_strand_id
1 'polypeptide(L)'
;MEEKVAGTGAPEEGEMERADIKKKEKYVRSDETTLRKILSPLQYKVTQKNGTEPSFKNEYWDNKKEGIYVDIVSGEPLFSSLDKYNSGTGGQALSNPLSLLILWKRMTGSYSQSELK
;
A
#
# COMPACT_ATOMS: atom_id res chain seq x y z
N MET A 1 16.65 56.92 14.20
CA MET A 1 17.79 56.12 13.72
C MET A 1 17.74 54.86 14.55
N GLU A 2 17.04 53.85 14.04
CA GLU A 2 17.61 52.55 13.60
C GLU A 2 18.13 51.76 14.83
N GLU A 3 17.72 50.52 15.08
CA GLU A 3 17.62 49.43 14.11
C GLU A 3 16.69 48.31 14.61
N LYS A 4 16.08 47.60 13.66
CA LYS A 4 15.34 46.36 13.84
C LYS A 4 16.30 45.23 14.19
N VAL A 5 15.90 44.34 15.09
CA VAL A 5 16.36 42.94 15.05
C VAL A 5 15.13 42.04 14.99
N ALA A 6 14.93 41.46 13.82
CA ALA A 6 13.93 40.42 13.56
C ALA A 6 14.44 39.10 14.15
N GLY A 7 13.92 38.71 15.30
CA GLY A 7 14.06 37.35 15.81
C GLY A 7 13.03 36.45 15.12
N THR A 8 13.48 35.75 14.07
CA THR A 8 12.76 34.66 13.44
C THR A 8 12.69 33.49 14.41
N GLY A 9 11.62 33.43 15.21
CA GLY A 9 11.25 32.21 15.93
C GLY A 9 10.70 31.22 14.92
N ALA A 10 11.47 30.17 14.64
CA ALA A 10 10.94 28.98 14.00
C ALA A 10 9.73 28.48 14.82
N PRO A 11 8.59 28.11 14.20
CA PRO A 11 7.50 27.53 14.95
C PRO A 11 7.99 26.23 15.59
N GLU A 12 7.70 26.09 16.89
CA GLU A 12 8.01 24.92 17.70
C GLU A 12 7.49 23.64 17.05
N GLU A 13 8.24 22.56 17.24
CA GLU A 13 8.17 21.26 16.56
C GLU A 13 6.92 20.41 16.93
N GLY A 14 5.80 21.05 17.28
CA GLY A 14 4.61 20.42 17.85
C GLY A 14 3.30 20.56 17.06
N GLU A 15 3.27 21.30 15.94
CA GLU A 15 2.04 21.64 15.23
C GLU A 15 2.05 21.24 13.75
N MET A 16 2.37 19.98 13.43
CA MET A 16 1.75 19.33 12.26
C MET A 16 0.54 18.53 12.74
N GLU A 17 -0.50 19.32 12.92
CA GLU A 17 -1.88 19.01 13.16
C GLU A 17 -2.43 17.97 12.17
N ARG A 18 -2.84 16.81 12.71
CA ARG A 18 -4.20 16.27 12.55
C ARG A 18 -4.84 16.46 11.18
N ALA A 19 -4.24 15.91 10.13
CA ALA A 19 -4.99 15.63 8.90
C ALA A 19 -5.77 14.33 9.11
N ASP A 20 -7.03 14.47 9.54
CA ASP A 20 -8.15 13.53 9.35
C ASP A 20 -7.78 12.11 8.91
N ILE A 21 -7.46 11.21 9.86
CA ILE A 21 -7.62 9.77 9.63
C ILE A 21 -9.13 9.48 9.66
N LYS A 22 -9.80 9.95 8.61
CA LYS A 22 -11.21 9.74 8.32
C LYS A 22 -11.47 8.24 8.34
N LYS A 23 -12.32 7.83 9.28
CA LYS A 23 -13.17 6.64 9.29
C LYS A 23 -12.64 5.48 8.44
N LYS A 24 -11.95 4.53 9.08
CA LYS A 24 -11.54 3.26 8.49
C LYS A 24 -12.79 2.50 8.03
N GLU A 25 -13.25 2.77 6.80
CA GLU A 25 -14.36 2.03 6.23
C GLU A 25 -13.97 0.56 6.20
N LYS A 26 -14.82 -0.24 6.83
CA LYS A 26 -14.61 -1.68 6.97
C LYS A 26 -14.65 -2.27 5.56
N TYR A 27 -13.52 -2.77 5.06
CA TYR A 27 -13.46 -3.40 3.74
C TYR A 27 -14.53 -4.48 3.63
N VAL A 28 -15.47 -4.30 2.70
CA VAL A 28 -16.48 -5.30 2.36
C VAL A 28 -15.98 -6.03 1.12
N ARG A 29 -15.81 -7.34 1.23
CA ARG A 29 -15.38 -8.17 0.10
C ARG A 29 -16.43 -8.09 -1.01
N SER A 30 -16.04 -7.61 -2.18
CA SER A 30 -16.90 -7.61 -3.37
C SER A 30 -17.18 -9.03 -3.84
N ASP A 31 -18.35 -9.24 -4.45
CA ASP A 31 -18.73 -10.53 -5.01
C ASP A 31 -17.93 -10.86 -6.29
N GLU A 32 -17.91 -12.14 -6.66
CA GLU A 32 -17.17 -12.63 -7.84
C GLU A 32 -17.55 -11.93 -9.15
N THR A 33 -18.84 -11.62 -9.35
CA THR A 33 -19.28 -10.99 -10.59
C THR A 33 -18.78 -9.56 -10.70
N THR A 34 -18.74 -8.83 -9.58
CA THR A 34 -18.16 -7.50 -9.51
C THR A 34 -16.66 -7.54 -9.74
N LEU A 35 -15.94 -8.45 -9.06
CA LEU A 35 -14.48 -8.57 -9.21
C LEU A 35 -14.05 -8.90 -10.64
N ARG A 36 -14.80 -9.75 -11.35
CA ARG A 36 -14.52 -10.09 -12.76
C ARG A 36 -14.78 -8.95 -13.74
N LYS A 37 -15.58 -7.95 -13.36
CA LYS A 37 -15.84 -6.76 -14.18
C LYS A 37 -14.75 -5.70 -14.01
N ILE A 38 -14.21 -5.56 -12.80
CA ILE A 38 -13.24 -4.50 -12.49
C ILE A 38 -11.78 -4.95 -12.64
N LEU A 39 -11.49 -6.25 -12.48
CA LEU A 39 -10.15 -6.79 -12.61
C LEU A 39 -9.92 -7.38 -14.01
N SER A 40 -8.70 -7.22 -14.52
CA SER A 40 -8.28 -7.98 -15.70
C SER A 40 -8.26 -9.48 -15.39
N PRO A 41 -8.34 -10.36 -16.41
CA PRO A 41 -8.28 -11.80 -16.20
C PRO A 41 -7.05 -12.27 -15.43
N LEU A 42 -5.89 -11.63 -15.67
CA LEU A 42 -4.64 -11.94 -14.96
C LEU A 42 -4.71 -11.50 -13.49
N GLN A 43 -5.14 -10.26 -13.22
CA GLN A 43 -5.30 -9.74 -11.86
C GLN A 43 -6.28 -10.57 -11.04
N TYR A 44 -7.42 -10.96 -11.62
CA TYR A 44 -8.37 -11.86 -10.97
C TYR A 44 -7.74 -13.22 -10.66
N LYS A 45 -7.01 -13.81 -11.62
CA LYS A 45 -6.32 -15.09 -11.41
C LYS A 45 -5.30 -15.01 -10.29
N VAL A 46 -4.50 -13.95 -10.24
CA VAL A 46 -3.44 -13.77 -9.24
C VAL A 46 -4.04 -13.54 -7.85
N THR A 47 -4.98 -12.60 -7.73
CA THR A 47 -5.54 -12.18 -6.43
C THR A 47 -6.58 -13.16 -5.86
N GLN A 48 -7.38 -13.83 -6.71
CA GLN A 48 -8.50 -14.66 -6.25
C GLN A 48 -8.28 -16.16 -6.42
N LYS A 49 -7.32 -16.58 -7.26
CA LYS A 49 -7.07 -18.01 -7.59
C LYS A 49 -5.63 -18.45 -7.31
N ASN A 50 -4.89 -17.70 -6.49
CA ASN A 50 -3.47 -17.95 -6.19
C ASN A 50 -2.61 -18.17 -7.45
N GLY A 51 -2.94 -17.44 -8.53
CA GLY A 51 -2.18 -17.48 -9.76
C GLY A 51 -0.85 -16.71 -9.63
N THR A 52 0.09 -17.03 -10.52
CA THR A 52 1.37 -16.33 -10.61
C THR A 52 1.43 -15.54 -11.92
N GLU A 53 1.92 -14.30 -11.85
CA GLU A 53 2.19 -13.50 -13.04
C GLU A 53 3.41 -14.04 -13.80
N PRO A 54 3.46 -13.90 -15.13
CA PRO A 54 4.64 -14.26 -15.90
C PRO A 54 5.87 -13.42 -15.49
N SER A 55 7.02 -14.07 -15.30
CA SER A 55 8.29 -13.42 -15.02
C SER A 55 8.70 -12.48 -16.17
N PHE A 56 9.22 -11.30 -15.82
CA PHE A 56 9.72 -10.27 -16.76
C PHE A 56 8.68 -9.77 -17.80
N LYS A 57 7.40 -10.12 -17.62
CA LYS A 57 6.32 -9.82 -18.55
C LYS A 57 5.07 -9.36 -17.79
N ASN A 58 5.27 -8.53 -16.78
CA ASN A 58 4.20 -7.82 -16.06
C ASN A 58 4.43 -6.31 -16.13
N GLU A 59 3.49 -5.52 -15.62
CA GLU A 59 3.57 -4.06 -15.72
C GLU A 59 4.65 -3.47 -14.80
N TYR A 60 4.95 -4.16 -13.70
CA TYR A 60 5.65 -3.54 -12.58
C TYR A 60 7.06 -4.09 -12.31
N TRP A 61 7.50 -5.15 -13.00
CA TRP A 61 8.81 -5.77 -12.74
C TRP A 61 9.96 -4.77 -12.89
N ASP A 62 10.01 -3.98 -13.96
CA ASP A 62 11.03 -2.92 -14.17
C ASP A 62 10.51 -1.51 -13.88
N ASN A 63 9.38 -1.38 -13.18
CA ASN A 63 8.86 -0.07 -12.82
C ASN A 63 9.78 0.60 -11.78
N LYS A 64 10.31 1.78 -12.08
CA LYS A 64 11.16 2.59 -11.18
C LYS A 64 10.49 3.89 -10.74
N LYS A 65 9.20 4.07 -11.04
CA LYS A 65 8.45 5.24 -10.63
C LYS A 65 8.24 5.23 -9.12
N GLU A 66 8.45 6.39 -8.50
CA GLU A 66 8.11 6.62 -7.09
C GLU A 66 6.60 6.57 -6.89
N GLY A 67 6.17 6.05 -5.73
CA GLY A 67 4.77 5.85 -5.38
C GLY A 67 4.54 4.73 -4.36
N ILE A 68 3.26 4.42 -4.15
CA ILE A 68 2.77 3.41 -3.21
C ILE A 68 2.12 2.27 -3.99
N TYR A 69 2.50 1.05 -3.66
CA TYR A 69 1.86 -0.17 -4.14
C TYR A 69 0.65 -0.47 -3.25
N VAL A 70 -0.52 -0.54 -3.88
CA VAL A 70 -1.80 -0.79 -3.21
C VAL A 70 -2.35 -2.16 -3.60
N ASP A 71 -3.11 -2.77 -2.70
CA ASP A 71 -3.92 -3.95 -3.02
C ASP A 71 -5.02 -3.54 -4.00
N ILE A 72 -5.05 -4.17 -5.18
CA ILE A 72 -5.99 -3.79 -6.25
C ILE A 72 -7.45 -4.10 -5.92
N VAL A 73 -7.73 -4.95 -4.94
CA VAL A 73 -9.08 -5.37 -4.58
C VAL A 73 -9.68 -4.46 -3.51
N SER A 74 -8.87 -4.11 -2.50
CA SER A 74 -9.28 -3.37 -1.32
C SER A 74 -8.82 -1.90 -1.31
N GLY A 75 -7.83 -1.55 -2.13
CA GLY A 75 -7.17 -0.26 -2.10
C GLY A 75 -6.23 -0.07 -0.91
N GLU A 76 -6.00 -1.10 -0.08
CA GLU A 76 -5.12 -1.01 1.09
C GLU A 76 -3.67 -0.74 0.63
N PRO A 77 -3.01 0.32 1.14
CA PRO A 77 -1.61 0.58 0.81
C PRO A 77 -0.72 -0.49 1.44
N LEU A 78 0.08 -1.17 0.62
CA LEU A 78 0.89 -2.32 1.03
C LEU A 78 2.37 -1.99 1.20
N PHE A 79 2.98 -1.38 0.19
CA PHE A 79 4.44 -1.18 0.13
C PHE A 79 4.80 0.16 -0.49
N SER A 80 5.95 0.72 -0.09
CA SER A 80 6.55 1.85 -0.78
C SER A 80 7.44 1.37 -1.93
N SER A 81 7.45 2.11 -3.03
CA SER A 81 8.44 1.93 -4.11
C SER A 81 9.89 2.13 -3.65
N LEU A 82 10.12 2.87 -2.56
CA LEU A 82 11.46 3.05 -1.97
C LEU A 82 12.04 1.75 -1.41
N ASP A 83 11.18 0.79 -1.05
CA ASP A 83 11.56 -0.52 -0.55
C ASP A 83 11.65 -1.58 -1.67
N LYS A 84 11.53 -1.14 -2.93
CA LYS A 84 11.69 -2.02 -4.09
C LYS A 84 13.18 -2.26 -4.36
N TYR A 85 13.54 -3.52 -4.58
CA TYR A 85 14.89 -3.91 -4.96
C TYR A 85 14.89 -4.91 -6.14
N ASN A 86 16.03 -5.06 -6.79
CA ASN A 86 16.19 -6.02 -7.88
C ASN A 86 16.61 -7.39 -7.33
N SER A 87 15.72 -8.37 -7.38
CA SER A 87 15.99 -9.75 -6.98
C SER A 87 16.58 -10.62 -8.10
N GLY A 88 16.57 -10.16 -9.35
CA GLY A 88 16.96 -10.96 -10.53
C GLY A 88 15.97 -12.04 -10.96
N THR A 89 14.80 -12.15 -10.32
CA THR A 89 13.83 -13.24 -10.58
C THR A 89 12.67 -12.88 -11.52
N GLY A 90 12.60 -11.62 -11.97
CA GLY A 90 11.59 -11.13 -12.89
C GLY A 90 10.21 -10.85 -12.29
N GLY A 91 10.07 -11.05 -10.98
CA GLY A 91 8.96 -10.54 -10.17
C GLY A 91 9.36 -9.25 -9.45
N GLN A 92 8.39 -8.59 -8.83
CA GLN A 92 8.65 -7.46 -7.95
C GLN A 92 9.14 -7.97 -6.59
N ALA A 93 10.21 -7.39 -6.07
CA ALA A 93 10.71 -7.69 -4.74
C ALA A 93 10.61 -6.44 -3.86
N LEU A 94 9.84 -6.55 -2.79
CA LEU A 94 9.53 -5.48 -1.83
C LEU A 94 9.83 -6.02 -0.43
N SER A 95 10.68 -5.32 0.32
CA SER A 95 11.18 -5.81 1.62
C SER A 95 10.32 -5.37 2.81
N ASN A 96 9.76 -4.16 2.77
CA ASN A 96 9.16 -3.53 3.95
C ASN A 96 7.68 -3.19 3.74
N PRO A 97 6.74 -3.88 4.40
CA PRO A 97 5.34 -3.49 4.37
C PRO A 97 5.11 -2.19 5.15
N LEU A 98 4.14 -1.39 4.72
CA LEU A 98 3.80 -0.10 5.36
C LEU A 98 3.16 -0.24 6.75
N SER A 99 2.70 -1.44 7.12
CA SER A 99 2.04 -1.70 8.40
C SER A 99 2.31 -3.10 8.93
N LEU A 100 2.47 -3.22 10.25
CA LEU A 100 2.56 -4.51 10.95
C LEU A 100 1.32 -5.38 10.71
N LEU A 101 0.16 -4.78 10.45
CA LEU A 101 -1.06 -5.52 10.13
C LEU A 101 -0.91 -6.33 8.84
N ILE A 102 -0.20 -5.80 7.83
CA ILE A 102 0.06 -6.50 6.56
C ILE A 102 0.98 -7.71 6.80
N LEU A 103 2.01 -7.52 7.63
CA LEU A 103 2.92 -8.61 8.00
C LEU A 103 2.15 -9.73 8.74
N TRP A 104 1.28 -9.36 9.69
CA TRP A 104 0.47 -10.31 10.44
C TRP A 104 -0.54 -11.06 9.56
N LYS A 105 -1.23 -10.36 8.63
CA LYS A 105 -2.11 -10.99 7.62
C LYS A 105 -1.36 -12.01 6.77
N ARG A 106 -0.12 -11.69 6.34
CA ARG A 106 0.70 -12.60 5.54
C ARG A 106 1.10 -13.86 6.31
N MET A 107 1.46 -13.73 7.58
CA MET A 107 1.86 -14.87 8.41
C MET A 107 0.69 -15.79 8.75
N THR A 108 -0.50 -15.24 8.96
CA THR A 108 -1.67 -16.00 9.44
C THR A 108 -2.57 -16.52 8.32
N GLY A 109 -2.36 -16.08 7.07
CA GLY A 109 -3.24 -16.40 5.93
C GLY A 109 -4.69 -15.96 6.13
N SER A 110 -4.97 -15.23 7.20
CA SER A 110 -6.30 -14.95 7.71
C SER A 110 -6.67 -13.51 7.35
N TYR A 111 -7.45 -13.37 6.29
CA TYR A 111 -8.28 -12.18 6.09
C TYR A 111 -9.55 -12.32 6.95
N SER A 112 -9.40 -12.60 8.25
CA SER A 112 -10.53 -12.71 9.16
C SER A 112 -10.83 -11.34 9.76
N GLN A 113 -11.93 -10.73 9.33
CA GLN A 113 -12.67 -9.83 10.20
C GLN A 113 -13.24 -10.65 11.35
N SER A 114 -12.71 -10.49 12.55
CA SER A 114 -13.37 -10.97 13.75
C SER A 114 -13.09 -10.04 14.92
N GLU A 115 -14.08 -9.17 15.14
CA GLU A 115 -14.62 -8.74 16.44
C GLU A 115 -13.62 -8.38 17.55
N LEU A 116 -13.33 -7.07 17.66
CA LEU A 116 -13.17 -6.47 18.98
C LEU A 116 -14.58 -6.20 19.50
N LYS A 117 -15.01 -7.01 20.46
CA LYS A 117 -16.07 -6.61 21.40
C LYS A 117 -15.59 -5.44 22.24
#